data_AF-A0A8K0JIV1-F1
#
_entry.id   AF-A0A8K0JIV1-F1
#
_cell.length_a   1.000
_cell.length_b   1.000
_cell.length_c   1.000
_cell.angle_alpha   90.00
_cell.angle_beta   90.00
_cell.angle_gamma   90.00
#
_symmetry.space_group_name_H-M   'P 1'
#
loop_
_entity.id
_entity.type
_entity.pdbx_description
1 polymer ?
#
loop_
_entity_poly.entity_id
_entity_poly.type
_entity_poly.pdbx_seq_one_letter_code
_entity_poly.pdbx_strand_id
1 'polypeptide(L)'
;MDDEDDFGGYGSEELSVRVTRKPIASTSIAPAKRKPSTAKTSSASSSTTAKAVKAGARGGAARGRGKAAGTRGRGRPKAVQETRDDEREEDDEQEVIDIEADVGSEDDKDEENEKDDEDVDMDDPEPEPVRAGRPKRGETAKETANGSKPPSKAVAPESKVSRGKSTATSGTEDNPTSREQDLERELTKIKSQLTRRTEERDSLDKQFKELSAKKGGEMEKLYDKLKEKSDDQARAQDKIIETLEQLNKKLNSQVVVLEQSLGENKKNSTSHEDRLREEKSRAEKLEKEKKELQAALDKAKAVPPAAPLPPDLKKLEEEVKQWKAQVNVYKGKVEEKQTEINTLTQDLEQEIKISKAALAESQRQAAAMSKMTKSPGVSTSAKDVAADREQNEQIIKLYEDMTNLMVPKVNIVRGGNGEEVTFVCVQTVDGRSMSFKIKIYKKASPDPAQPGSWIYTKVMRYIPLDLELQDQAFVDALGVFKDSLEMPMDQAMAFWTNLRDSMTQDEEE
;
A
#
# COMPACT_ATOMS: atom_id res chain seq x y z
N MET A 1 -50.90 -34.15 26.42
CA MET A 1 -50.72 -33.27 25.26
C MET A 1 -50.04 -32.02 25.80
N ASP A 2 -48.83 -32.10 26.37
CA ASP A 2 -47.60 -32.78 25.91
C ASP A 2 -47.28 -32.38 24.48
N ASP A 3 -46.53 -31.29 24.34
CA ASP A 3 -45.43 -31.15 23.39
C ASP A 3 -44.39 -30.25 24.07
N GLU A 4 -43.47 -30.94 24.73
CA GLU A 4 -42.20 -30.44 25.25
C GLU A 4 -41.23 -30.33 24.07
N ASP A 5 -40.98 -29.12 23.57
CA ASP A 5 -39.89 -28.88 22.61
C ASP A 5 -38.59 -28.59 23.37
N ASP A 6 -37.83 -29.68 23.41
CA ASP A 6 -36.46 -29.92 23.83
C ASP A 6 -35.46 -28.93 23.18
N PHE A 7 -35.12 -27.84 23.88
CA PHE A 7 -33.98 -26.99 23.51
C PHE A 7 -32.68 -27.65 24.00
N GLY A 8 -32.09 -28.42 23.09
CA GLY A 8 -30.84 -29.13 23.27
C GLY A 8 -29.71 -28.28 23.85
N GLY A 9 -29.05 -28.87 24.84
CA GLY A 9 -27.90 -28.31 25.53
C GLY A 9 -26.70 -28.11 24.60
N TYR A 10 -26.23 -26.87 24.55
CA TYR A 10 -24.86 -26.58 24.13
C TYR A 10 -23.92 -27.01 25.25
N GLY A 11 -23.23 -28.13 25.00
CA GLY A 11 -22.11 -28.60 25.82
C GLY A 11 -21.02 -27.53 25.89
N SER A 12 -20.87 -26.95 27.08
CA SER A 12 -19.68 -26.21 27.47
C SER A 12 -18.54 -27.21 27.68
N GLU A 13 -17.77 -27.48 26.63
CA GLU A 13 -16.46 -28.11 26.77
C GLU A 13 -15.51 -27.14 27.48
N GLU A 14 -15.44 -27.26 28.81
CA GLU A 14 -14.36 -26.69 29.61
C GLU A 14 -13.03 -27.31 29.18
N LEU A 15 -12.31 -26.62 28.28
CA LEU A 15 -10.89 -26.87 28.03
C LEU A 15 -10.08 -26.45 29.28
N SER A 16 -10.06 -27.33 30.28
CA SER A 16 -9.15 -27.27 31.42
C SER A 16 -7.72 -27.53 30.95
N VAL A 17 -7.03 -26.49 30.48
CA VAL A 17 -5.59 -26.54 30.22
C VAL A 17 -4.87 -26.56 31.57
N ARG A 18 -4.61 -27.76 32.08
CA ARG A 18 -3.68 -28.00 33.19
C ARG A 18 -2.27 -27.59 32.78
N VAL A 19 -1.91 -26.34 33.04
CA VAL A 19 -0.51 -25.89 33.02
C VAL A 19 0.19 -26.43 34.26
N THR A 20 0.86 -27.58 34.13
CA THR A 20 1.79 -28.07 35.14
C THR A 20 3.04 -27.16 35.17
N ARG A 21 2.99 -26.10 35.98
CA ARG A 21 4.19 -25.32 36.32
C ARG A 21 5.08 -26.15 37.23
N LYS A 22 6.23 -26.60 36.71
CA LYS A 22 7.33 -27.12 37.53
C LYS A 22 7.85 -25.99 38.44
N PRO A 23 8.01 -26.21 39.75
CA PRO A 23 8.60 -25.21 40.63
C PRO A 23 10.10 -25.08 40.33
N ILE A 24 10.51 -23.93 39.81
CA ILE A 24 11.92 -23.56 39.72
C ILE A 24 12.32 -23.07 41.11
N ALA A 25 13.27 -23.79 41.72
CA ALA A 25 13.82 -23.48 43.02
C ALA A 25 14.36 -22.04 43.08
N SER A 26 13.79 -21.24 43.99
CA SER A 26 14.35 -19.95 44.39
C SER A 26 15.70 -20.18 45.06
N THR A 27 16.78 -19.85 44.35
CA THR A 27 18.09 -19.69 44.98
C THR A 27 18.20 -18.23 45.41
N SER A 28 18.00 -18.00 46.71
CA SER A 28 18.23 -16.71 47.36
C SER A 28 19.72 -16.37 47.33
N ILE A 29 20.12 -15.36 46.56
CA ILE A 29 21.46 -14.77 46.66
C ILE A 29 21.34 -13.47 47.46
N ALA A 30 21.93 -13.49 48.64
CA ALA A 30 22.01 -12.38 49.58
C ALA A 30 22.79 -11.18 49.02
N PRO A 31 22.40 -9.93 49.29
CA PRO A 31 23.17 -8.76 48.91
C PRO A 31 24.36 -8.54 49.87
N ALA A 32 25.57 -8.67 49.33
CA ALA A 32 26.80 -8.31 50.04
C ALA A 32 26.95 -6.79 50.15
N LYS A 33 26.98 -6.31 51.39
CA LYS A 33 27.29 -4.94 51.81
C LYS A 33 28.67 -4.50 51.26
N ARG A 34 28.71 -3.41 50.50
CA ARG A 34 29.95 -2.62 50.31
C ARG A 34 29.75 -1.20 50.84
N LYS A 35 30.64 -0.82 51.77
CA LYS A 35 30.71 0.46 52.48
C LYS A 35 31.27 1.57 51.56
N PRO A 36 30.94 2.84 51.83
CA PRO A 36 31.52 3.99 51.14
C PRO A 36 32.92 4.31 51.67
N SER A 37 33.85 4.58 50.75
CA SER A 37 35.18 5.11 51.05
C SER A 37 35.20 6.61 50.77
N THR A 38 35.32 7.38 51.83
CA THR A 38 35.62 8.81 51.85
C THR A 38 37.14 9.00 51.84
N ALA A 39 37.67 9.81 50.92
CA ALA A 39 38.94 10.50 51.12
C ALA A 39 38.98 11.80 50.29
N LYS A 40 38.81 12.91 51.01
CA LYS A 40 39.33 14.25 50.66
C LYS A 40 40.86 14.18 50.70
N THR A 41 41.55 14.99 49.87
CA THR A 41 42.51 16.04 50.31
C THR A 41 43.19 16.73 49.11
N SER A 42 43.24 18.08 49.20
CA SER A 42 44.34 18.99 48.79
C SER A 42 44.77 19.06 47.32
N SER A 43 45.18 20.18 46.71
CA SER A 43 45.36 21.58 47.12
C SER A 43 45.86 22.37 45.90
N ALA A 44 45.34 23.59 45.73
CA ALA A 44 45.98 24.85 45.33
C ALA A 44 47.18 24.92 44.35
N SER A 45 46.94 25.67 43.26
CA SER A 45 47.66 26.87 42.75
C SER A 45 49.14 26.84 42.31
N SER A 46 49.37 27.23 41.05
CA SER A 46 50.32 28.29 40.56
C SER A 46 50.15 28.40 39.02
N SER A 47 49.72 29.52 38.39
CA SER A 47 50.45 30.75 38.01
C SER A 47 51.86 30.46 37.47
N THR A 48 52.32 30.75 36.25
CA THR A 48 52.29 31.93 35.34
C THR A 48 52.96 31.47 34.03
N THR A 49 52.68 31.94 32.82
CA THR A 49 53.26 33.15 32.19
C THR A 49 52.77 33.25 30.74
N ALA A 50 52.58 34.49 30.29
CA ALA A 50 52.16 34.88 28.95
C ALA A 50 53.29 34.78 27.90
N LYS A 51 52.91 34.55 26.64
CA LYS A 51 53.68 35.05 25.49
C LYS A 51 52.76 35.36 24.31
N ALA A 52 52.78 36.65 23.95
CA ALA A 52 52.07 37.26 22.84
C ALA A 52 52.98 37.35 21.61
N VAL A 53 52.48 36.97 20.43
CA VAL A 53 52.96 37.31 19.07
C VAL A 53 51.80 36.94 18.13
N LYS A 54 51.39 37.61 17.06
CA LYS A 54 51.49 38.97 16.50
C LYS A 54 50.52 38.95 15.31
N ALA A 55 49.94 40.11 15.02
CA ALA A 55 48.97 40.36 13.97
C ALA A 55 49.40 39.93 12.55
N GLY A 56 48.40 39.59 11.72
CA GLY A 56 48.52 39.39 10.28
C GLY A 56 47.17 39.50 9.58
N ALA A 57 46.72 40.73 9.35
CA ALA A 57 45.60 41.05 8.47
C ALA A 57 46.08 41.20 7.02
N ARG A 58 45.32 40.62 6.07
CA ARG A 58 45.23 40.86 4.61
C ARG A 58 44.40 39.68 4.07
N GLY A 59 43.31 39.78 3.32
CA GLY A 59 42.78 40.85 2.50
C GLY A 59 42.38 40.25 1.15
N GLY A 60 41.09 40.32 0.80
CA GLY A 60 40.66 40.59 -0.58
C GLY A 60 40.38 39.44 -1.56
N ALA A 61 39.32 39.70 -2.35
CA ALA A 61 38.95 39.18 -3.67
C ALA A 61 38.33 37.77 -3.73
N ALA A 62 37.04 37.58 -4.02
CA ALA A 62 36.23 38.00 -5.17
C ALA A 62 36.58 37.29 -6.49
N ARG A 63 35.54 36.65 -7.05
CA ARG A 63 35.31 36.24 -8.45
C ARG A 63 35.95 34.94 -8.95
N GLY A 64 35.07 34.04 -9.38
CA GLY A 64 35.39 32.89 -10.21
C GLY A 64 34.15 32.29 -10.88
N ARG A 65 33.42 33.09 -11.68
CA ARG A 65 32.44 32.56 -12.65
C ARG A 65 33.21 31.92 -13.81
N GLY A 66 33.26 30.59 -13.84
CA GLY A 66 33.74 29.82 -15.00
C GLY A 66 32.59 29.46 -15.92
N LYS A 67 32.40 30.25 -16.99
CA LYS A 67 31.79 29.79 -18.24
C LYS A 67 32.91 29.13 -19.06
N ALA A 68 32.73 27.88 -19.48
CA ALA A 68 33.49 27.30 -20.56
C ALA A 68 32.55 26.58 -21.52
N ALA A 69 32.48 27.12 -22.73
CA ALA A 69 31.98 26.46 -23.92
C ALA A 69 33.08 25.55 -24.49
N GLY A 70 32.69 24.44 -25.12
CA GLY A 70 33.57 23.60 -25.94
C GLY A 70 32.78 22.37 -26.41
N THR A 71 32.04 22.44 -27.51
CA THR A 71 32.44 22.06 -28.88
C THR A 71 32.97 20.64 -29.07
N ARG A 72 32.20 19.90 -29.88
CA ARG A 72 32.62 18.95 -30.93
C ARG A 72 33.21 17.59 -30.51
N GLY A 73 32.51 16.55 -30.94
CA GLY A 73 33.02 15.17 -30.98
C GLY A 73 32.00 14.18 -31.53
N ARG A 74 31.50 14.40 -32.76
CA ARG A 74 30.78 13.36 -33.52
C ARG A 74 31.83 12.36 -34.03
N GLY A 75 32.02 11.27 -33.31
CA GLY A 75 32.72 10.07 -33.78
C GLY A 75 31.71 9.00 -34.14
N ARG A 76 31.51 8.79 -35.44
CA ARG A 76 30.70 7.72 -36.04
C ARG A 76 31.67 6.56 -36.37
N PRO A 77 31.64 5.42 -35.69
CA PRO A 77 32.33 4.25 -36.20
C PRO A 77 31.49 3.59 -37.30
N LYS A 78 32.21 3.21 -38.35
CA LYS A 78 31.74 2.56 -39.56
C LYS A 78 31.23 1.16 -39.26
N ALA A 79 30.20 0.76 -39.99
CA ALA A 79 29.83 -0.62 -40.22
C ALA A 79 31.03 -1.38 -40.78
N VAL A 80 31.39 -2.48 -40.11
CA VAL A 80 32.19 -3.56 -40.69
C VAL A 80 31.22 -4.73 -40.79
N GLN A 81 30.78 -4.99 -42.02
CA GLN A 81 30.27 -6.30 -42.42
C GLN A 81 31.45 -7.26 -42.34
N GLU A 82 31.38 -8.22 -41.43
CA GLU A 82 32.18 -9.43 -41.51
C GLU A 82 31.20 -10.58 -41.64
N THR A 83 31.04 -11.03 -42.88
CA THR A 83 30.48 -12.33 -43.25
C THR A 83 31.45 -13.39 -42.75
N ARG A 84 31.01 -14.21 -41.79
CA ARG A 84 31.61 -15.51 -41.52
C ARG A 84 30.51 -16.55 -41.60
N ASP A 85 30.51 -17.20 -42.76
CA ASP A 85 30.06 -18.57 -42.93
C ASP A 85 30.93 -19.44 -42.00
N ASP A 86 30.32 -20.08 -41.01
CA ASP A 86 30.91 -21.21 -40.32
C ASP A 86 29.81 -22.28 -40.21
N GLU A 87 30.10 -23.37 -40.91
CA GLU A 87 29.34 -24.59 -41.04
C GLU A 87 29.16 -25.21 -39.65
N ARG A 88 27.92 -25.29 -39.17
CA ARG A 88 27.59 -26.05 -37.97
C ARG A 88 27.10 -27.42 -38.43
N GLU A 89 28.00 -28.39 -38.30
CA GLU A 89 27.72 -29.82 -38.44
C GLU A 89 26.52 -30.19 -37.57
N GLU A 90 25.55 -30.81 -38.23
CA GLU A 90 24.52 -31.67 -37.67
C GLU A 90 25.22 -32.88 -37.07
N ASP A 91 25.04 -33.12 -35.77
CA ASP A 91 25.20 -34.46 -35.20
C ASP A 91 24.13 -34.63 -34.12
N ASP A 92 23.41 -35.73 -34.29
CA ASP A 92 22.35 -36.32 -33.50
C ASP A 92 22.78 -36.49 -32.02
N GLU A 93 21.89 -36.49 -31.03
CA GLU A 93 21.18 -37.70 -30.63
C GLU A 93 19.93 -37.35 -29.80
N GLN A 94 18.81 -37.95 -30.22
CA GLN A 94 17.55 -38.01 -29.50
C GLN A 94 17.69 -38.94 -28.29
N GLU A 95 17.52 -38.42 -27.07
CA GLU A 95 17.18 -39.26 -25.92
C GLU A 95 15.68 -39.12 -25.64
N VAL A 96 14.93 -40.06 -26.22
CA VAL A 96 13.52 -40.31 -25.95
C VAL A 96 13.43 -40.92 -24.56
N ILE A 97 13.04 -40.12 -23.56
CA ILE A 97 12.67 -40.67 -22.25
C ILE A 97 11.17 -41.01 -22.32
N ASP A 98 10.91 -42.30 -22.53
CA ASP A 98 9.61 -42.92 -22.32
C ASP A 98 9.21 -42.76 -20.83
N ILE A 99 8.30 -41.82 -20.56
CA ILE A 99 7.56 -41.80 -19.31
C ILE A 99 6.32 -42.65 -19.53
N GLU A 100 6.45 -43.93 -19.19
CA GLU A 100 5.32 -44.84 -19.10
C GLU A 100 4.31 -44.36 -18.06
N ALA A 101 3.06 -44.49 -18.48
CA ALA A 101 1.84 -44.17 -17.79
C ALA A 101 1.75 -44.78 -16.38
N ASP A 102 1.20 -44.01 -15.44
CA ASP A 102 0.33 -44.57 -14.42
C ASP A 102 -1.05 -43.92 -14.52
N VAL A 103 -2.02 -44.78 -14.76
CA VAL A 103 -3.40 -44.53 -15.15
C VAL A 103 -4.24 -44.59 -13.88
N GLY A 104 -4.72 -43.44 -13.42
CA GLY A 104 -5.72 -43.31 -12.37
C GLY A 104 -6.91 -42.50 -12.88
N SER A 105 -7.70 -43.12 -13.77
CA SER A 105 -8.98 -42.59 -14.24
C SER A 105 -10.10 -43.02 -13.30
N GLU A 106 -10.71 -42.08 -12.60
CA GLU A 106 -12.09 -42.13 -12.10
C GLU A 106 -12.70 -40.77 -12.50
N ASP A 107 -13.43 -40.76 -13.61
CA ASP A 107 -14.91 -40.77 -13.62
C ASP A 107 -15.49 -39.61 -12.80
N ASP A 108 -15.89 -38.52 -13.46
CA ASP A 108 -17.24 -37.97 -13.30
C ASP A 108 -17.54 -36.82 -14.30
N LYS A 109 -18.37 -37.18 -15.29
CA LYS A 109 -19.59 -36.51 -15.76
C LYS A 109 -19.52 -35.05 -16.24
N ASP A 110 -19.50 -34.93 -17.56
CA ASP A 110 -20.48 -34.24 -18.41
C ASP A 110 -21.47 -33.28 -17.69
N GLU A 111 -21.25 -31.98 -17.84
CA GLU A 111 -22.35 -31.01 -17.97
C GLU A 111 -22.07 -30.11 -19.18
N GLU A 112 -22.77 -30.45 -20.26
CA GLU A 112 -23.02 -29.58 -21.41
C GLU A 112 -23.68 -28.28 -20.92
N ASN A 113 -23.04 -27.14 -21.18
CA ASN A 113 -23.71 -25.85 -21.13
C ASN A 113 -23.53 -25.17 -22.49
N GLU A 114 -24.40 -25.56 -23.42
CA GLU A 114 -24.75 -24.76 -24.58
C GLU A 114 -25.34 -23.43 -24.08
N LYS A 115 -24.62 -22.32 -24.31
CA LYS A 115 -25.23 -21.00 -24.35
C LYS A 115 -24.68 -20.20 -25.52
N ASP A 116 -25.39 -20.35 -26.63
CA ASP A 116 -25.84 -19.29 -27.53
C ASP A 116 -25.08 -17.95 -27.44
N ASP A 117 -24.10 -17.82 -28.33
CA ASP A 117 -23.59 -16.54 -28.82
C ASP A 117 -24.66 -15.93 -29.74
N GLU A 118 -25.63 -15.20 -29.18
CA GLU A 118 -26.41 -14.23 -29.95
C GLU A 118 -25.57 -12.96 -30.14
N ASP A 119 -24.89 -12.88 -31.28
CA ASP A 119 -24.34 -11.65 -31.85
C ASP A 119 -25.46 -10.61 -32.05
N VAL A 120 -25.63 -9.74 -31.06
CA VAL A 120 -26.43 -8.51 -31.23
C VAL A 120 -25.52 -7.42 -31.78
N ASP A 121 -25.57 -7.25 -33.10
CA ASP A 121 -25.05 -6.08 -33.80
C ASP A 121 -25.69 -4.80 -33.21
N MET A 122 -25.01 -4.16 -32.26
CA MET A 122 -25.32 -2.80 -31.84
C MET A 122 -24.77 -1.84 -32.89
N ASP A 123 -25.67 -1.37 -33.76
CA ASP A 123 -25.48 -0.22 -34.64
C ASP A 123 -24.88 0.96 -33.84
N ASP A 124 -23.60 1.22 -34.08
CA ASP A 124 -22.86 2.38 -33.61
C ASP A 124 -23.33 3.63 -34.41
N PRO A 125 -24.04 4.59 -33.81
CA PRO A 125 -24.46 5.78 -34.54
C PRO A 125 -23.25 6.67 -34.82
N GLU A 126 -22.93 6.80 -36.11
CA GLU A 126 -21.91 7.72 -36.66
C GLU A 126 -21.95 9.12 -35.98
N PRO A 127 -20.80 9.65 -35.51
CA PRO A 127 -20.76 11.00 -34.99
C PRO A 127 -20.82 12.03 -36.14
N GLU A 128 -21.88 12.84 -36.13
CA GLU A 128 -22.03 13.97 -37.06
C GLU A 128 -20.85 14.97 -36.98
N PRO A 129 -20.40 15.53 -38.12
CA PRO A 129 -19.30 16.49 -38.15
C PRO A 129 -19.71 17.86 -37.60
N VAL A 130 -19.17 18.22 -36.44
CA VAL A 130 -19.28 19.56 -35.86
C VAL A 130 -18.62 20.59 -36.78
N ARG A 131 -19.47 21.42 -37.40
CA ARG A 131 -19.13 22.58 -38.22
C ARG A 131 -18.20 23.56 -37.50
N ALA A 132 -17.06 23.84 -38.13
CA ALA A 132 -16.23 25.00 -37.86
C ALA A 132 -17.00 26.30 -38.15
N GLY A 133 -17.09 27.19 -37.16
CA GLY A 133 -17.73 28.49 -37.29
C GLY A 133 -17.26 29.49 -36.22
N ARG A 134 -16.16 30.17 -36.52
CA ARG A 134 -15.67 31.38 -35.83
C ARG A 134 -16.69 32.53 -36.01
N PRO A 135 -16.79 33.53 -35.11
CA PRO A 135 -15.90 34.69 -35.26
C PRO A 135 -15.43 35.35 -33.94
N LYS A 136 -14.40 36.18 -34.12
CA LYS A 136 -13.80 37.11 -33.15
C LYS A 136 -14.74 38.29 -32.82
N ARG A 137 -14.48 38.93 -31.65
CA ARG A 137 -14.24 40.38 -31.43
C ARG A 137 -15.22 41.11 -30.50
N GLY A 138 -14.65 41.96 -29.63
CA GLY A 138 -15.29 42.97 -28.77
C GLY A 138 -15.08 42.60 -27.29
N GLU A 139 -14.14 43.14 -26.51
CA GLU A 139 -13.82 44.56 -26.25
C GLU A 139 -15.07 45.38 -25.90
N THR A 140 -15.35 45.50 -24.60
CA THR A 140 -15.75 46.77 -23.96
C THR A 140 -15.70 46.61 -22.44
N ALA A 141 -15.03 47.57 -21.80
CA ALA A 141 -15.04 47.82 -20.37
C ALA A 141 -16.38 48.39 -19.90
N LYS A 142 -16.74 48.09 -18.64
CA LYS A 142 -17.53 48.88 -17.67
C LYS A 142 -17.69 47.99 -16.43
N GLU A 143 -17.02 48.25 -15.32
CA GLU A 143 -17.39 49.26 -14.32
C GLU A 143 -18.89 49.21 -13.99
N THR A 144 -19.23 48.52 -12.90
CA THR A 144 -20.15 49.03 -11.87
C THR A 144 -20.02 48.19 -10.60
N ALA A 145 -19.72 48.89 -9.51
CA ALA A 145 -19.99 48.49 -8.14
C ALA A 145 -21.51 48.39 -7.87
N ASN A 146 -21.85 47.96 -6.64
CA ASN A 146 -23.17 47.89 -6.00
C ASN A 146 -23.96 46.58 -6.13
N GLY A 147 -23.65 45.64 -5.24
CA GLY A 147 -24.62 44.68 -4.72
C GLY A 147 -25.46 45.33 -3.61
N SER A 148 -26.50 46.05 -3.98
CA SER A 148 -27.53 46.56 -3.06
C SER A 148 -28.57 45.47 -2.76
N LYS A 149 -28.90 45.37 -1.47
CA LYS A 149 -29.98 44.59 -0.84
C LYS A 149 -31.28 44.51 -1.69
N PRO A 150 -31.94 43.34 -1.76
CA PRO A 150 -33.33 43.27 -2.20
C PRO A 150 -34.27 43.81 -1.09
N PRO A 151 -35.30 44.61 -1.43
CA PRO A 151 -36.30 45.06 -0.47
C PRO A 151 -37.28 43.93 -0.14
N SER A 152 -37.36 43.60 1.15
CA SER A 152 -38.42 42.80 1.75
C SER A 152 -39.77 43.53 1.59
N LYS A 153 -40.66 42.92 0.80
CA LYS A 153 -42.03 43.38 0.64
C LYS A 153 -42.80 42.97 1.90
N ALA A 154 -43.01 43.93 2.78
CA ALA A 154 -43.80 43.80 3.99
C ALA A 154 -45.25 43.41 3.64
N VAL A 155 -45.65 42.22 4.09
CA VAL A 155 -47.04 41.78 4.17
C VAL A 155 -47.65 42.46 5.39
N ALA A 156 -48.65 43.30 5.14
CA ALA A 156 -49.40 44.00 6.18
C ALA A 156 -50.24 43.02 7.02
N PRO A 157 -50.25 43.15 8.35
CA PRO A 157 -51.14 42.37 9.21
C PRO A 157 -52.56 42.94 9.23
N GLU A 158 -53.49 42.00 9.35
CA GLU A 158 -54.93 42.09 9.22
C GLU A 158 -55.58 43.15 10.14
N SER A 159 -56.49 43.91 9.54
CA SER A 159 -57.36 44.87 10.20
C SER A 159 -58.41 44.17 11.05
N LYS A 160 -58.41 44.54 12.34
CA LYS A 160 -59.42 44.22 13.36
C LYS A 160 -60.86 44.37 12.84
N VAL A 161 -61.61 43.28 12.89
CA VAL A 161 -63.06 43.22 12.68
C VAL A 161 -63.76 43.95 13.84
N SER A 162 -64.28 45.15 13.57
CA SER A 162 -65.13 45.90 14.47
C SER A 162 -66.57 45.36 14.39
N ARG A 163 -67.09 44.98 15.56
CA ARG A 163 -68.43 44.46 15.80
C ARG A 163 -69.45 45.61 15.69
N GLY A 164 -69.92 45.88 14.48
CA GLY A 164 -70.99 46.82 14.18
C GLY A 164 -72.37 46.18 14.34
N LYS A 165 -73.03 46.48 15.45
CA LYS A 165 -74.43 46.17 15.75
C LYS A 165 -75.34 47.07 14.90
N SER A 166 -75.90 46.57 13.81
CA SER A 166 -76.97 47.25 13.08
C SER A 166 -78.33 46.70 13.48
N THR A 167 -79.10 47.64 14.00
CA THR A 167 -80.48 47.63 14.43
C THR A 167 -81.46 47.22 13.33
N ALA A 168 -82.42 46.39 13.71
CA ALA A 168 -83.66 46.17 12.99
C ALA A 168 -84.47 47.47 12.91
N THR A 169 -84.94 47.81 11.71
CA THR A 169 -86.11 48.67 11.53
C THR A 169 -86.99 48.08 10.44
N SER A 170 -88.19 47.75 10.89
CA SER A 170 -89.32 47.17 10.21
C SER A 170 -89.97 48.11 9.20
N GLY A 171 -90.59 47.50 8.20
CA GLY A 171 -91.79 48.02 7.54
C GLY A 171 -91.50 48.70 6.22
N THR A 172 -92.06 48.18 5.12
CA THR A 172 -92.95 48.90 4.21
C THR A 172 -93.43 47.90 3.14
N GLU A 173 -94.73 47.61 3.22
CA GLU A 173 -95.71 47.32 2.16
C GLU A 173 -95.42 46.27 1.07
N ASP A 174 -96.30 45.26 1.09
CA ASP A 174 -96.48 44.19 0.12
C ASP A 174 -96.74 44.72 -1.30
N ASN A 175 -95.77 44.51 -2.19
CA ASN A 175 -96.00 44.46 -3.63
C ASN A 175 -95.53 43.09 -4.17
N PRO A 176 -96.45 42.13 -4.40
CA PRO A 176 -96.10 40.73 -4.65
C PRO A 176 -95.37 40.49 -5.99
N THR A 177 -95.38 41.45 -6.92
CA THR A 177 -94.69 41.34 -8.21
C THR A 177 -93.19 41.64 -8.15
N SER A 178 -92.71 42.39 -7.14
CA SER A 178 -91.26 42.65 -6.99
C SER A 178 -90.51 41.45 -6.40
N ARG A 179 -91.17 40.70 -5.51
CA ARG A 179 -90.57 39.53 -4.83
C ARG A 179 -90.31 38.38 -5.80
N GLU A 180 -91.18 38.19 -6.79
CA GLU A 180 -91.02 37.16 -7.81
C GLU A 180 -89.85 37.48 -8.74
N GLN A 181 -89.71 38.75 -9.17
CA GLN A 181 -88.56 39.18 -9.97
C GLN A 181 -87.21 39.07 -9.22
N ASP A 182 -87.20 39.32 -7.90
CA ASP A 182 -85.99 39.17 -7.10
C ASP A 182 -85.61 37.68 -6.90
N LEU A 183 -86.60 36.78 -6.77
CA LEU A 183 -86.36 35.34 -6.75
C LEU A 183 -85.81 34.81 -8.09
N GLU A 184 -86.28 35.33 -9.22
CA GLU A 184 -85.72 34.99 -10.54
C GLU A 184 -84.27 35.46 -10.69
N ARG A 185 -83.95 36.66 -10.19
CA ARG A 185 -82.57 37.17 -10.15
C ARG A 185 -81.68 36.34 -9.24
N GLU A 186 -82.18 35.88 -8.09
CA GLU A 186 -81.43 34.97 -7.23
C GLU A 186 -81.23 33.60 -7.87
N LEU A 187 -82.25 33.03 -8.53
CA LEU A 187 -82.13 31.75 -9.22
C LEU A 187 -81.13 31.79 -10.38
N THR A 188 -81.10 32.88 -11.15
CA THR A 188 -80.09 33.06 -12.21
C THR A 188 -78.69 33.24 -11.63
N LYS A 189 -78.55 33.95 -10.51
CA LYS A 189 -77.29 34.07 -9.77
C LYS A 189 -76.81 32.73 -9.20
N ILE A 190 -77.70 31.92 -8.63
CA ILE A 190 -77.38 30.58 -8.12
C ILE A 190 -76.98 29.65 -9.28
N LYS A 191 -77.71 29.68 -10.40
CA LYS A 191 -77.38 28.88 -11.59
C LYS A 191 -75.99 29.23 -12.14
N SER A 192 -75.68 30.52 -12.30
CA SER A 192 -74.35 30.97 -12.75
C SER A 192 -73.22 30.64 -11.77
N GLN A 193 -73.50 30.66 -10.45
CA GLN A 193 -72.54 30.19 -9.46
C GLN A 193 -72.31 28.68 -9.54
N LEU A 194 -73.36 27.90 -9.80
CA LEU A 194 -73.27 26.45 -9.94
C LEU A 194 -72.47 26.08 -11.19
N THR A 195 -72.75 26.71 -12.35
CA THR A 195 -71.97 26.47 -13.57
C THR A 195 -70.51 26.84 -13.38
N ARG A 196 -70.21 27.98 -12.75
CA ARG A 196 -68.84 28.37 -12.43
C ARG A 196 -68.14 27.36 -11.52
N ARG A 197 -68.82 26.84 -10.49
CA ARG A 197 -68.25 25.80 -9.61
C ARG A 197 -68.04 24.48 -10.34
N THR A 198 -68.91 24.12 -11.28
CA THR A 198 -68.72 22.94 -12.12
C THR A 198 -67.51 23.12 -13.04
N GLU A 199 -67.34 24.27 -13.68
CA GLU A 199 -66.17 24.59 -14.50
C GLU A 199 -64.87 24.60 -13.68
N GLU A 200 -64.89 25.17 -12.47
CA GLU A 200 -63.77 25.15 -11.54
C GLU A 200 -63.41 23.71 -11.13
N ARG A 201 -64.42 22.88 -10.82
CA ARG A 201 -64.20 21.45 -10.49
C ARG A 201 -63.61 20.68 -11.67
N ASP A 202 -64.16 20.85 -12.86
CA ASP A 202 -63.72 20.12 -14.05
C ASP A 202 -62.31 20.57 -14.51
N SER A 203 -61.95 21.83 -14.27
CA SER A 203 -60.58 22.34 -14.46
C SER A 203 -59.59 21.70 -13.48
N LEU A 204 -59.96 21.61 -12.20
CA LEU A 204 -59.14 20.94 -11.18
C LEU A 204 -58.98 19.44 -11.46
N ASP A 205 -60.03 18.76 -11.92
CA ASP A 205 -59.96 17.34 -12.30
C ASP A 205 -59.00 17.12 -13.49
N LYS A 206 -58.98 18.03 -14.47
CA LYS A 206 -58.01 17.98 -15.58
C LYS A 206 -56.58 18.18 -15.08
N GLN A 207 -56.35 19.16 -14.21
CA GLN A 207 -55.03 19.40 -13.62
C GLN A 207 -54.56 18.21 -12.77
N PHE A 208 -55.45 17.58 -12.00
CA PHE A 208 -55.13 16.41 -11.20
C PHE A 208 -54.76 15.21 -12.07
N LYS A 209 -55.51 14.95 -13.15
CA LYS A 209 -55.18 13.89 -14.11
C LYS A 209 -53.84 14.13 -14.81
N GLU A 210 -53.54 15.37 -15.20
CA GLU A 210 -52.25 15.71 -15.82
C GLU A 210 -51.08 15.55 -14.84
N LEU A 211 -51.23 16.00 -13.60
CA LEU A 211 -50.23 15.80 -12.55
C LEU A 211 -50.04 14.33 -12.20
N SER A 212 -51.12 13.55 -12.15
CA SER A 212 -51.04 12.10 -11.91
C SER A 212 -50.33 11.37 -13.05
N ALA A 213 -50.58 11.75 -14.30
CA ALA A 213 -49.90 11.17 -15.47
C ALA A 213 -48.40 11.52 -15.47
N LYS A 214 -48.05 12.77 -15.14
CA LYS A 214 -46.64 13.21 -15.02
C LYS A 214 -45.90 12.51 -13.87
N LYS A 215 -46.56 12.31 -12.73
CA LYS A 215 -45.97 11.68 -11.56
C LYS A 215 -45.71 10.18 -11.75
N GLY A 216 -46.55 9.49 -12.51
CA GLY A 216 -46.37 8.06 -12.80
C GLY A 216 -45.23 7.80 -13.79
N GLY A 217 -45.25 8.41 -14.98
CA GLY A 217 -44.39 7.94 -16.07
C GLY A 217 -42.92 8.35 -16.00
N GLU A 218 -42.62 9.60 -15.65
CA GLU A 218 -41.25 10.13 -15.75
C GLU A 218 -40.39 9.78 -14.53
N MET A 219 -40.99 9.84 -13.34
CA MET A 219 -40.29 9.52 -12.09
C MET A 219 -40.00 8.02 -11.99
N GLU A 220 -40.92 7.16 -12.43
CA GLU A 220 -40.72 5.71 -12.47
C GLU A 220 -39.62 5.33 -13.46
N LYS A 221 -39.61 5.90 -14.67
CA LYS A 221 -38.51 5.71 -15.64
C LYS A 221 -37.15 6.17 -15.12
N LEU A 222 -37.10 7.25 -14.34
CA LEU A 222 -35.85 7.71 -13.72
C LEU A 222 -35.40 6.75 -12.60
N TYR A 223 -36.34 6.21 -11.83
CA TYR A 223 -36.05 5.20 -10.81
C TYR A 223 -35.55 3.90 -11.42
N ASP A 224 -36.20 3.41 -12.49
CA ASP A 224 -35.78 2.20 -13.20
C ASP A 224 -34.38 2.36 -13.81
N LYS A 225 -34.08 3.51 -14.43
CA LYS A 225 -32.72 3.81 -14.92
C LYS A 225 -31.68 3.90 -13.81
N LEU A 226 -32.05 4.43 -12.65
CA LEU A 226 -31.15 4.50 -11.51
C LEU A 226 -30.87 3.09 -10.95
N LYS A 227 -31.91 2.25 -10.89
CA LYS A 227 -31.81 0.85 -10.48
C LYS A 227 -30.96 0.04 -11.46
N GLU A 228 -31.20 0.14 -12.76
CA GLU A 228 -30.41 -0.49 -13.82
C GLU A 228 -28.93 -0.11 -13.71
N LYS A 229 -28.62 1.18 -13.55
CA LYS A 229 -27.23 1.63 -13.32
C LYS A 229 -26.61 1.08 -12.05
N SER A 230 -27.40 0.96 -10.98
CA SER A 230 -26.93 0.37 -9.72
C SER A 230 -26.63 -1.12 -9.90
N ASP A 231 -27.47 -1.85 -10.64
CA ASP A 231 -27.29 -3.27 -10.92
C ASP A 231 -26.08 -3.50 -11.85
N ASP A 232 -25.88 -2.65 -12.86
CA ASP A 232 -24.70 -2.69 -13.72
C ASP A 232 -23.40 -2.39 -12.96
N GLN A 233 -23.46 -1.43 -12.03
CA GLN A 233 -22.32 -1.12 -11.17
C GLN A 233 -22.00 -2.29 -10.23
N ALA A 234 -23.01 -2.94 -9.66
CA ALA A 234 -22.82 -4.14 -8.83
C ALA A 234 -22.19 -5.28 -9.65
N ARG A 235 -22.69 -5.54 -10.87
CA ARG A 235 -22.10 -6.55 -11.77
C ARG A 235 -20.66 -6.23 -12.17
N ALA A 236 -20.34 -4.95 -12.39
CA ALA A 236 -18.97 -4.54 -12.68
C ALA A 236 -18.03 -4.75 -11.48
N GLN A 237 -18.51 -4.49 -10.25
CA GLN A 237 -17.77 -4.76 -9.03
C GLN A 237 -17.55 -6.27 -8.83
N ASP A 238 -18.56 -7.11 -9.07
CA ASP A 238 -18.43 -8.57 -8.98
C ASP A 238 -17.37 -9.11 -9.94
N LYS A 239 -17.34 -8.63 -11.19
CA LYS A 239 -16.29 -8.98 -12.17
C LYS A 239 -14.89 -8.56 -11.70
N ILE A 240 -14.76 -7.39 -11.08
CA ILE A 240 -13.48 -6.94 -10.52
C ILE A 240 -13.04 -7.87 -9.38
N ILE A 241 -13.96 -8.23 -8.48
CA ILE A 241 -13.67 -9.17 -7.39
C ILE A 241 -13.21 -10.52 -7.95
N GLU A 242 -13.92 -11.07 -8.94
CA GLU A 242 -13.56 -12.33 -9.58
C GLU A 242 -12.14 -12.29 -10.20
N THR A 243 -11.81 -11.22 -10.94
CA THR A 243 -10.47 -11.08 -11.54
C THR A 243 -9.37 -10.95 -10.48
N LEU A 244 -9.62 -10.25 -9.37
CA LEU A 244 -8.68 -10.14 -8.25
C LEU A 244 -8.50 -11.50 -7.54
N GLU A 245 -9.57 -12.27 -7.37
CA GLU A 245 -9.48 -13.62 -6.81
C GLU A 245 -8.66 -14.57 -7.70
N GLN A 246 -8.86 -14.53 -9.02
CA GLN A 246 -8.06 -15.30 -9.96
C GLN A 246 -6.57 -14.91 -9.92
N LEU A 247 -6.27 -13.61 -9.84
CA LEU A 247 -4.90 -13.12 -9.72
C LEU A 247 -4.25 -13.54 -8.40
N ASN A 248 -4.98 -13.47 -7.29
CA ASN A 248 -4.49 -13.95 -5.99
C ASN A 248 -4.26 -15.46 -5.98
N LYS A 249 -5.14 -16.27 -6.60
CA LYS A 249 -4.92 -17.71 -6.77
C LYS A 249 -3.64 -17.99 -7.55
N LYS A 250 -3.39 -17.26 -8.65
CA LYS A 250 -2.17 -17.38 -9.46
C LYS A 250 -0.91 -16.92 -8.71
N LEU A 251 -1.00 -15.85 -7.93
CA LEU A 251 0.11 -15.37 -7.12
C LEU A 251 0.46 -16.39 -6.02
N ASN A 252 -0.55 -16.92 -5.33
CA ASN A 252 -0.35 -17.94 -4.30
C ASN A 252 0.24 -19.23 -4.87
N SER A 253 -0.19 -19.68 -6.06
CA SER A 253 0.42 -20.86 -6.69
C SER A 253 1.88 -20.61 -7.09
N GLN A 254 2.22 -19.40 -7.57
CA GLN A 254 3.61 -19.03 -7.83
C GLN A 254 4.47 -18.97 -6.56
N VAL A 255 3.92 -18.45 -5.46
CA VAL A 255 4.61 -18.45 -4.15
C VAL A 255 4.91 -19.88 -3.70
N VAL A 256 3.95 -20.80 -3.81
CA VAL A 256 4.17 -22.21 -3.46
C VAL A 256 5.27 -22.84 -4.33
N VAL A 257 5.30 -22.59 -5.64
CA VAL A 257 6.36 -23.08 -6.54
C VAL A 257 7.73 -22.49 -6.18
N LEU A 258 7.79 -21.21 -5.83
CA LEU A 258 9.03 -20.56 -5.40
C LEU A 258 9.50 -21.09 -4.04
N GLU A 259 8.60 -21.36 -3.10
CA GLU A 259 8.95 -21.97 -1.81
C GLU A 259 9.46 -23.40 -1.98
N GLN A 260 8.86 -24.19 -2.88
CA GLN A 260 9.33 -25.54 -3.21
C GLN A 260 10.74 -25.50 -3.82
N SER A 261 10.96 -24.66 -4.84
CA SER A 261 12.27 -24.53 -5.48
C SER A 261 13.35 -23.97 -4.54
N LEU A 262 13.02 -23.04 -3.64
CA LEU A 262 13.92 -22.61 -2.57
C LEU A 262 14.23 -23.72 -1.57
N GLY A 263 13.22 -24.55 -1.23
CA GLY A 263 13.40 -25.73 -0.38
C GLY A 263 14.35 -26.75 -1.00
N GLU A 264 14.22 -27.02 -2.29
CA GLU A 264 15.12 -27.91 -3.05
C GLU A 264 16.54 -27.33 -3.16
N ASN A 265 16.68 -26.06 -3.49
CA ASN A 265 17.98 -25.39 -3.52
C ASN A 265 18.69 -25.42 -2.16
N LYS A 266 17.94 -25.25 -1.07
CA LYS A 266 18.50 -25.35 0.28
C LYS A 266 19.02 -26.76 0.58
N LYS A 267 18.27 -27.82 0.20
CA LYS A 267 18.71 -29.22 0.34
C LYS A 267 19.97 -29.48 -0.49
N ASN A 268 20.01 -29.00 -1.73
CA ASN A 268 21.15 -29.15 -2.62
C ASN A 268 22.38 -28.41 -2.08
N SER A 269 22.21 -27.20 -1.54
CA SER A 269 23.29 -26.42 -0.92
C SER A 269 23.86 -27.12 0.32
N THR A 270 23.01 -27.67 1.20
CA THR A 270 23.49 -28.42 2.37
C THR A 270 24.24 -29.69 1.95
N SER A 271 23.74 -30.41 0.94
CA SER A 271 24.44 -31.60 0.40
C SER A 271 25.79 -31.24 -0.21
N HIS A 272 25.87 -30.10 -0.88
CA HIS A 272 27.13 -29.60 -1.44
C HIS A 272 28.14 -29.20 -0.35
N GLU A 273 27.71 -28.52 0.72
CA GLU A 273 28.58 -28.21 1.86
C GLU A 273 29.11 -29.48 2.54
N ASP A 274 28.26 -30.49 2.73
CA ASP A 274 28.66 -31.77 3.32
C ASP A 274 29.67 -32.50 2.43
N ARG A 275 29.45 -32.53 1.11
CA ARG A 275 30.44 -33.07 0.15
C ARG A 275 31.76 -32.34 0.21
N LEU A 276 31.75 -31.00 0.28
CA LEU A 276 32.96 -30.19 0.37
C LEU A 276 33.72 -30.42 1.68
N ARG A 277 32.99 -30.64 2.78
CA ARG A 277 33.57 -31.00 4.08
C ARG A 277 34.19 -32.39 4.06
N GLU A 278 33.53 -33.35 3.42
CA GLU A 278 34.06 -34.70 3.23
C GLU A 278 35.33 -34.69 2.36
N GLU A 279 35.32 -33.99 1.22
CA GLU A 279 36.48 -33.83 0.34
C GLU A 279 37.66 -33.15 1.06
N LYS A 280 37.41 -32.09 1.85
CA LYS A 280 38.46 -31.46 2.68
C LYS A 280 39.05 -32.45 3.70
N SER A 281 38.21 -33.22 4.38
CA SER A 281 38.68 -34.22 5.34
C SER A 281 39.51 -35.33 4.68
N ARG A 282 39.16 -35.70 3.44
CA ARG A 282 39.91 -36.68 2.63
C ARG A 282 41.26 -36.11 2.16
N ALA A 283 41.28 -34.85 1.74
CA ALA A 283 42.50 -34.15 1.35
C ALA A 283 43.49 -34.03 2.53
N GLU A 284 43.02 -33.69 3.73
CA GLU A 284 43.86 -33.63 4.94
C GLU A 284 44.45 -34.99 5.33
N LYS A 285 43.67 -36.09 5.18
CA LYS A 285 44.17 -37.45 5.43
C LYS A 285 45.27 -37.83 4.45
N LEU A 286 45.07 -37.57 3.15
CA LEU A 286 46.08 -37.83 2.11
C LEU A 286 47.35 -36.99 2.32
N GLU A 287 47.22 -35.74 2.79
CA GLU A 287 48.38 -34.91 3.10
C GLU A 287 49.20 -35.46 4.28
N LYS A 288 48.53 -35.97 5.33
CA LYS A 288 49.19 -36.62 6.47
C LYS A 288 49.92 -37.90 6.05
N GLU A 289 49.27 -38.75 5.27
CA GLU A 289 49.86 -39.99 4.76
C GLU A 289 51.07 -39.72 3.87
N LYS A 290 51.00 -38.68 3.01
CA LYS A 290 52.13 -38.24 2.19
C LYS A 290 53.32 -37.77 3.03
N LYS A 291 53.07 -37.00 4.12
CA LYS A 291 54.13 -36.57 5.05
C LYS A 291 54.77 -37.77 5.77
N GLU A 292 53.98 -38.76 6.16
CA GLU A 292 54.46 -39.97 6.83
C GLU A 292 55.31 -40.85 5.89
N LEU A 293 54.85 -41.08 4.67
CA LEU A 293 55.62 -41.79 3.64
C LEU A 293 56.93 -41.07 3.29
N GLN A 294 56.90 -39.73 3.20
CA GLN A 294 58.11 -38.94 2.96
C GLN A 294 59.12 -39.09 4.12
N ALA A 295 58.66 -39.03 5.37
CA ALA A 295 59.50 -39.23 6.55
C ALA A 295 60.09 -40.65 6.60
N ALA A 296 59.32 -41.67 6.20
CA ALA A 296 59.80 -43.05 6.11
C ALA A 296 60.88 -43.20 5.03
N LEU A 297 60.71 -42.55 3.87
CA LEU A 297 61.70 -42.53 2.79
C LEU A 297 63.01 -41.88 3.23
N ASP A 298 62.94 -40.75 3.93
CA ASP A 298 64.12 -40.04 4.42
C ASP A 298 64.84 -40.85 5.52
N LYS A 299 64.10 -41.59 6.35
CA LYS A 299 64.67 -42.52 7.33
C LYS A 299 65.34 -43.74 6.67
N ALA A 300 64.78 -44.27 5.58
CA ALA A 300 65.37 -45.38 4.84
C ALA A 300 66.69 -44.99 4.15
N LYS A 301 66.81 -43.74 3.67
CA LYS A 301 68.06 -43.22 3.06
C LYS A 301 69.22 -43.04 4.05
N ALA A 302 68.95 -42.99 5.35
CA ALA A 302 69.96 -42.80 6.39
C ALA A 302 70.69 -44.10 6.81
N VAL A 303 70.33 -45.27 6.26
CA VAL A 303 70.99 -46.54 6.54
C VAL A 303 72.22 -46.71 5.64
N PRO A 304 73.44 -46.88 6.17
CA PRO A 304 74.66 -47.00 5.37
C PRO A 304 74.67 -48.29 4.52
N PRO A 305 75.23 -48.24 3.30
CA PRO A 305 75.11 -49.29 2.29
C PRO A 305 76.07 -50.45 2.57
N ALA A 306 75.61 -51.52 3.22
CA ALA A 306 76.40 -52.73 3.40
C ALA A 306 75.54 -54.01 3.57
N ALA A 307 74.59 -54.26 2.66
CA ALA A 307 74.01 -55.60 2.48
C ALA A 307 73.27 -55.68 1.12
N PRO A 308 73.27 -56.85 0.44
CA PRO A 308 72.59 -57.05 -0.83
C PRO A 308 71.08 -56.85 -0.67
N LEU A 309 70.53 -56.03 -1.57
CA LEU A 309 69.18 -55.46 -1.51
C LEU A 309 68.09 -56.55 -1.54
N PRO A 310 67.10 -56.50 -0.62
CA PRO A 310 65.97 -57.41 -0.60
C PRO A 310 65.02 -57.17 -1.79
N PRO A 311 64.29 -58.21 -2.25
CA PRO A 311 63.40 -58.16 -3.43
C PRO A 311 62.21 -57.18 -3.32
N ASP A 312 61.95 -56.58 -2.15
CA ASP A 312 60.81 -55.69 -1.91
C ASP A 312 60.93 -54.30 -2.55
N LEU A 313 62.11 -53.91 -3.01
CA LEU A 313 62.33 -52.62 -3.69
C LEU A 313 61.56 -52.49 -5.01
N LYS A 314 61.36 -53.59 -5.73
CA LYS A 314 60.61 -53.58 -6.99
C LYS A 314 59.14 -53.26 -6.77
N LYS A 315 58.54 -53.78 -5.70
CA LYS A 315 57.15 -53.48 -5.34
C LYS A 315 56.97 -52.01 -4.96
N LEU A 316 57.91 -51.46 -4.18
CA LEU A 316 57.86 -50.06 -3.78
C LEU A 316 58.03 -49.11 -4.99
N GLU A 317 58.84 -49.51 -5.98
CA GLU A 317 59.01 -48.75 -7.22
C GLU A 317 57.73 -48.78 -8.09
N GLU A 318 57.02 -49.90 -8.15
CA GLU A 318 55.71 -50.03 -8.80
C GLU A 318 54.63 -49.18 -8.10
N GLU A 319 54.58 -49.17 -6.76
CA GLU A 319 53.66 -48.33 -5.99
C GLU A 319 53.92 -46.83 -6.21
N VAL A 320 55.18 -46.40 -6.17
CA VAL A 320 55.55 -44.99 -6.46
C VAL A 320 55.14 -44.58 -7.88
N LYS A 321 55.26 -45.50 -8.85
CA LYS A 321 54.81 -45.28 -10.22
C LYS A 321 53.28 -45.14 -10.30
N GLN A 322 52.53 -45.98 -9.56
CA GLN A 322 51.07 -45.92 -9.49
C GLN A 322 50.57 -44.62 -8.83
N TRP A 323 51.18 -44.20 -7.72
CA TRP A 323 50.84 -42.94 -7.05
C TRP A 323 51.15 -41.72 -7.91
N LYS A 324 52.28 -41.72 -8.63
CA LYS A 324 52.59 -40.66 -9.61
C LYS A 324 51.54 -40.60 -10.72
N ALA A 325 51.09 -41.75 -11.23
CA ALA A 325 50.03 -41.79 -12.23
C ALA A 325 48.70 -41.22 -11.68
N GLN A 326 48.30 -41.60 -10.46
CA GLN A 326 47.09 -41.04 -9.83
C GLN A 326 47.20 -39.54 -9.59
N VAL A 327 48.35 -39.04 -9.11
CA VAL A 327 48.58 -37.60 -8.92
C VAL A 327 48.43 -36.84 -10.24
N ASN A 328 48.93 -37.38 -11.35
CA ASN A 328 48.76 -36.76 -12.66
C ASN A 328 47.30 -36.73 -13.12
N VAL A 329 46.52 -37.79 -12.85
CA VAL A 329 45.08 -37.82 -13.16
C VAL A 329 44.31 -36.78 -12.34
N TYR A 330 44.55 -36.70 -11.03
CA TYR A 330 43.91 -35.69 -10.19
C TYR A 330 44.32 -34.27 -10.56
N LYS A 331 45.59 -34.07 -10.95
CA LYS A 331 46.06 -32.78 -11.44
C LYS A 331 45.31 -32.36 -12.71
N GLY A 332 45.10 -33.29 -13.66
CA GLY A 332 44.29 -33.04 -14.85
C GLY A 332 42.85 -32.64 -14.51
N LYS A 333 42.18 -33.36 -13.58
CA LYS A 333 40.82 -33.02 -13.13
C LYS A 333 40.72 -31.66 -12.43
N VAL A 334 41.76 -31.27 -11.69
CA VAL A 334 41.82 -29.94 -11.06
C VAL A 334 41.97 -28.85 -12.11
N GLU A 335 42.81 -29.06 -13.12
CA GLU A 335 42.98 -28.12 -14.24
C GLU A 335 41.68 -27.99 -15.06
N GLU A 336 40.97 -29.10 -15.34
CA GLU A 336 39.67 -29.14 -16.02
C GLU A 336 38.59 -28.35 -15.24
N LYS A 337 38.38 -28.65 -13.95
CA LYS A 337 37.44 -27.89 -13.12
C LYS A 337 37.82 -26.42 -12.99
N GLN A 338 39.12 -26.10 -12.97
CA GLN A 338 39.56 -24.71 -12.95
C GLN A 338 39.22 -23.99 -14.25
N THR A 339 39.30 -24.66 -15.39
CA THR A 339 38.83 -24.09 -16.67
C THR A 339 37.32 -23.89 -16.69
N GLU A 340 36.53 -24.83 -16.17
CA GLU A 340 35.07 -24.73 -16.05
C GLU A 340 34.63 -23.56 -15.13
N ILE A 341 35.31 -23.38 -13.99
CA ILE A 341 35.06 -22.22 -13.11
C ILE A 341 35.33 -20.91 -13.85
N ASN A 342 36.40 -20.85 -14.63
CA ASN A 342 36.76 -19.65 -15.38
C ASN A 342 35.73 -19.34 -16.48
N THR A 343 35.21 -20.35 -17.18
CA THR A 343 34.15 -20.16 -18.19
C THR A 343 32.85 -19.69 -17.56
N LEU A 344 32.39 -20.33 -16.46
CA LEU A 344 31.18 -19.92 -15.76
C LEU A 344 31.28 -18.49 -15.18
N THR A 345 32.46 -18.12 -14.68
CA THR A 345 32.71 -16.75 -14.19
C THR A 345 32.62 -15.74 -15.33
N GLN A 346 33.16 -16.08 -16.50
CA GLN A 346 33.09 -15.24 -17.69
C GLN A 346 31.65 -15.08 -18.19
N ASP A 347 30.84 -16.13 -18.17
CA ASP A 347 29.43 -16.08 -18.59
C ASP A 347 28.59 -15.22 -17.65
N LEU A 348 28.78 -15.36 -16.33
CA LEU A 348 28.15 -14.49 -15.33
C LEU A 348 28.51 -13.02 -15.52
N GLU A 349 29.78 -12.71 -15.82
CA GLU A 349 30.20 -11.33 -16.11
C GLU A 349 29.54 -10.79 -17.39
N GLN A 350 29.38 -11.63 -18.42
CA GLN A 350 28.67 -11.25 -19.65
C GLN A 350 27.18 -10.99 -19.37
N GLU A 351 26.51 -11.81 -18.57
CA GLU A 351 25.10 -11.63 -18.21
C GLU A 351 24.89 -10.37 -17.35
N ILE A 352 25.79 -10.09 -16.40
CA ILE A 352 25.80 -8.84 -15.63
C ILE A 352 25.98 -7.63 -16.56
N LYS A 353 26.79 -7.76 -17.60
CA LYS A 353 27.01 -6.69 -18.58
C LYS A 353 25.78 -6.46 -19.45
N ILE A 354 25.12 -7.53 -19.91
CA ILE A 354 23.89 -7.48 -20.70
C ILE A 354 22.76 -6.86 -19.88
N SER A 355 22.53 -7.33 -18.66
CA SER A 355 21.48 -6.80 -17.76
C SER A 355 21.71 -5.33 -17.41
N LYS A 356 22.95 -4.92 -17.12
CA LYS A 356 23.29 -3.50 -16.92
C LYS A 356 23.04 -2.65 -18.17
N ALA A 357 23.33 -3.18 -19.37
CA ALA A 357 23.07 -2.48 -20.62
C ALA A 357 21.56 -2.31 -20.87
N ALA A 358 20.77 -3.37 -20.66
CA ALA A 358 19.31 -3.33 -20.78
C ALA A 358 18.68 -2.33 -19.79
N LEU A 359 19.17 -2.30 -18.54
CA LEU A 359 18.71 -1.35 -17.53
C LEU A 359 19.06 0.10 -17.92
N ALA A 360 20.27 0.32 -18.42
CA ALA A 360 20.70 1.64 -18.90
C ALA A 360 19.90 2.08 -20.15
N GLU A 361 19.53 1.14 -21.01
CA GLU A 361 18.67 1.41 -22.18
C GLU A 361 17.25 1.76 -21.76
N SER A 362 16.65 1.00 -20.84
CA SER A 362 15.35 1.32 -20.26
C SER A 362 15.33 2.73 -19.64
N GLN A 363 16.37 3.09 -18.88
CA GLN A 363 16.52 4.45 -18.33
C GLN A 363 16.67 5.52 -19.43
N ARG A 364 17.37 5.22 -20.53
CA ARG A 364 17.49 6.14 -21.67
C ARG A 364 16.17 6.32 -22.40
N GLN A 365 15.38 5.26 -22.56
CA GLN A 365 14.03 5.33 -23.14
C GLN A 365 13.11 6.18 -22.26
N ALA A 366 13.14 5.98 -20.93
CA ALA A 366 12.42 6.82 -19.98
C ALA A 366 12.84 8.30 -20.07
N ALA A 367 14.14 8.58 -20.17
CA ALA A 367 14.66 9.94 -20.30
C ALA A 367 14.35 10.58 -21.66
N ALA A 368 14.27 9.80 -22.74
CA ALA A 368 13.89 10.26 -24.07
C ALA A 368 12.41 10.65 -24.13
N MET A 369 11.53 9.82 -23.53
CA MET A 369 10.10 10.12 -23.43
C MET A 369 9.83 11.35 -22.55
N SER A 370 10.65 11.61 -21.54
CA SER A 370 10.54 12.82 -20.70
C SER A 370 10.82 14.15 -21.44
N LYS A 371 11.55 14.13 -22.58
CA LYS A 371 11.92 15.37 -23.30
C LYS A 371 10.88 15.85 -24.31
N MET A 372 9.88 15.04 -24.66
CA MET A 372 8.95 15.35 -25.74
C MET A 372 7.65 16.03 -25.29
N THR A 373 7.43 16.20 -23.97
CA THR A 373 6.24 16.84 -23.41
C THR A 373 6.62 17.96 -22.43
N LYS A 374 6.89 19.16 -22.97
CA LYS A 374 6.94 20.40 -22.15
C LYS A 374 5.51 20.91 -21.93
N SER A 375 4.79 20.28 -21.02
CA SER A 375 3.62 20.85 -20.34
C SER A 375 3.80 20.67 -18.84
N PRO A 376 3.51 21.69 -18.00
CA PRO A 376 3.68 21.57 -16.56
C PRO A 376 2.49 20.78 -16.00
N GLY A 377 2.71 19.52 -15.68
CA GLY A 377 1.65 18.66 -15.15
C GLY A 377 2.13 17.22 -15.04
N VAL A 378 2.77 16.94 -13.91
CA VAL A 378 2.97 15.63 -13.27
C VAL A 378 2.29 14.47 -13.98
N SER A 379 3.07 13.59 -14.62
CA SER A 379 2.75 12.16 -14.68
C SER A 379 3.95 11.37 -15.19
N THR A 380 4.33 10.35 -14.44
CA THR A 380 4.97 9.15 -14.98
C THR A 380 4.12 7.98 -14.51
N SER A 381 3.74 7.11 -15.45
CA SER A 381 2.92 5.89 -15.32
C SER A 381 1.53 6.06 -14.69
N ALA A 382 0.59 6.65 -15.44
CA ALA A 382 -0.76 7.00 -14.96
C ALA A 382 -1.89 6.05 -15.42
N LYS A 383 -1.62 4.83 -15.89
CA LYS A 383 -2.71 3.86 -16.16
C LYS A 383 -2.89 2.87 -15.00
N ASP A 384 -1.82 2.22 -14.57
CA ASP A 384 -1.92 1.28 -13.44
C ASP A 384 -1.98 2.02 -12.08
N VAL A 385 -1.21 3.10 -11.91
CA VAL A 385 -1.26 3.93 -10.69
C VAL A 385 -2.56 4.73 -10.57
N ALA A 386 -3.28 4.98 -11.67
CA ALA A 386 -4.57 5.67 -11.60
C ALA A 386 -5.69 4.76 -11.08
N ALA A 387 -5.72 3.50 -11.53
CA ALA A 387 -6.64 2.49 -10.99
C ALA A 387 -6.36 2.24 -9.49
N ASP A 388 -5.08 2.09 -9.13
CA ASP A 388 -4.69 1.93 -7.72
C ASP A 388 -5.03 3.18 -6.89
N ARG A 389 -4.94 4.37 -7.46
CA ARG A 389 -5.28 5.62 -6.76
C ARG A 389 -6.77 5.70 -6.46
N GLU A 390 -7.64 5.37 -7.42
CA GLU A 390 -9.08 5.38 -7.22
C GLU A 390 -9.50 4.34 -6.16
N GLN A 391 -8.94 3.13 -6.23
CA GLN A 391 -9.16 2.11 -5.20
C GLN A 391 -8.66 2.57 -3.83
N ASN A 392 -7.47 3.18 -3.76
CA ASN A 392 -6.95 3.73 -2.51
C ASN A 392 -7.82 4.87 -1.95
N GLU A 393 -8.36 5.74 -2.79
CA GLU A 393 -9.30 6.80 -2.37
C GLU A 393 -10.60 6.22 -1.82
N GLN A 394 -11.14 5.14 -2.42
CA GLN A 394 -12.31 4.43 -1.90
C GLN A 394 -12.02 3.73 -0.56
N ILE A 395 -10.85 3.08 -0.43
CA ILE A 395 -10.42 2.43 0.80
C ILE A 395 -10.24 3.46 1.92
N ILE A 396 -9.58 4.59 1.62
CA ILE A 396 -9.42 5.69 2.59
C ILE A 396 -10.80 6.17 3.05
N LYS A 397 -11.71 6.43 2.12
CA LYS A 397 -13.08 6.85 2.45
C LYS A 397 -13.82 5.84 3.32
N LEU A 398 -13.69 4.54 3.04
CA LEU A 398 -14.29 3.48 3.87
C LEU A 398 -13.73 3.52 5.30
N TYR A 399 -12.41 3.67 5.46
CA TYR A 399 -11.81 3.80 6.79
C TYR A 399 -12.25 5.08 7.49
N GLU A 400 -12.37 6.20 6.78
CA GLU A 400 -12.89 7.47 7.29
C GLU A 400 -14.33 7.29 7.81
N ASP A 401 -15.20 6.65 7.05
CA ASP A 401 -16.61 6.41 7.43
C ASP A 401 -16.72 5.43 8.62
N MET A 402 -15.87 4.41 8.71
CA MET A 402 -15.93 3.41 9.80
C MET A 402 -15.32 3.90 11.11
N THR A 403 -14.27 4.73 11.04
CA THR A 403 -13.49 5.14 12.22
C THR A 403 -13.71 6.59 12.63
N ASN A 404 -14.36 7.38 11.77
CA ASN A 404 -14.46 8.83 11.84
C ASN A 404 -13.08 9.53 11.94
N LEU A 405 -12.03 8.88 11.44
CA LEU A 405 -10.66 9.39 11.40
C LEU A 405 -10.27 9.79 9.98
N MET A 406 -10.12 11.09 9.75
CA MET A 406 -9.64 11.64 8.49
C MET A 406 -8.13 11.83 8.52
N VAL A 407 -7.42 11.42 7.46
CA VAL A 407 -5.95 11.55 7.34
C VAL A 407 -5.59 12.44 6.13
N PRO A 408 -5.77 13.78 6.24
CA PRO A 408 -5.62 14.68 5.10
C PRO A 408 -4.19 14.77 4.55
N LYS A 409 -3.17 14.49 5.37
CA LYS A 409 -1.78 14.64 4.94
C LYS A 409 -0.87 13.61 5.59
N VAL A 410 -0.09 12.94 4.73
CA VAL A 410 1.00 12.05 5.14
C VAL A 410 2.32 12.66 4.68
N ASN A 411 3.30 12.73 5.58
CA ASN A 411 4.65 13.19 5.27
C ASN A 411 5.66 12.12 5.68
N ILE A 412 6.46 11.65 4.72
CA ILE A 412 7.46 10.62 4.92
C ILE A 412 8.83 11.27 4.83
N VAL A 413 9.57 11.26 5.94
CA VAL A 413 10.92 11.80 6.02
C VAL A 413 11.89 10.64 6.22
N ARG A 414 12.73 10.37 5.21
CA ARG A 414 13.79 9.36 5.30
C ARG A 414 15.06 10.01 5.87
N GLY A 415 15.39 9.68 7.11
CA GLY A 415 16.57 10.17 7.81
C GLY A 415 17.60 9.06 8.08
N GLY A 416 18.76 9.45 8.62
CA GLY A 416 19.82 8.51 9.00
C GLY A 416 19.40 7.50 10.09
N ASN A 417 18.37 7.82 10.86
CA ASN A 417 17.79 6.96 11.90
C ASN A 417 16.63 6.09 11.39
N GLY A 418 16.43 6.03 10.07
CA GLY A 418 15.33 5.33 9.42
C GLY A 418 14.24 6.26 8.88
N GLU A 419 13.10 5.68 8.56
CA GLU A 419 11.93 6.38 8.03
C GLU A 419 11.06 6.89 9.19
N GLU A 420 10.83 8.21 9.22
CA GLU A 420 9.84 8.85 10.09
C GLU A 420 8.60 9.19 9.25
N VAL A 421 7.45 8.66 9.66
CA VAL A 421 6.17 8.94 9.00
C VAL A 421 5.34 9.82 9.92
N THR A 422 4.94 10.99 9.42
CA THR A 422 4.06 11.93 10.12
C THR A 422 2.71 11.96 9.42
N PHE A 423 1.66 11.59 10.15
CA PHE A 423 0.27 11.72 9.76
C PHE A 423 -0.31 12.97 10.41
N VAL A 424 -1.01 13.78 9.63
CA VAL A 424 -1.92 14.80 10.16
C VAL A 424 -3.30 14.18 10.12
N CYS A 425 -3.95 14.14 11.28
CA CYS A 425 -5.19 13.45 11.51
C CYS A 425 -6.25 14.42 12.05
N VAL A 426 -7.51 14.18 11.69
CA VAL A 426 -8.68 14.86 12.26
C VAL A 426 -9.65 13.77 12.69
N GLN A 427 -9.95 13.70 13.98
CA GLN A 427 -10.94 12.78 14.53
C GLN A 427 -12.24 13.53 14.77
N THR A 428 -13.36 12.97 14.29
CA THR A 428 -14.70 13.50 14.57
C THR A 428 -15.49 12.51 15.42
N VAL A 429 -16.07 12.98 16.53
CA VAL A 429 -16.93 12.19 17.41
C VAL A 429 -18.08 13.08 17.85
N ASP A 430 -19.33 12.64 17.66
CA ASP A 430 -20.56 13.35 18.07
C ASP A 430 -20.59 14.83 17.67
N GLY A 431 -20.18 15.11 16.43
CA GLY A 431 -20.15 16.47 15.86
C GLY A 431 -18.97 17.34 16.32
N ARG A 432 -18.11 16.85 17.22
CA ARG A 432 -16.90 17.52 17.67
C ARG A 432 -15.69 16.99 16.91
N SER A 433 -14.80 17.88 16.50
CA SER A 433 -13.62 17.52 15.71
C SER A 433 -12.35 17.98 16.40
N MET A 434 -11.36 17.09 16.50
CA MET A 434 -10.04 17.40 17.04
C MET A 434 -8.95 17.06 16.02
N SER A 435 -8.03 18.00 15.81
CA SER A 435 -6.86 17.84 14.95
C SER A 435 -5.65 17.40 15.77
N PHE A 436 -4.85 16.47 15.25
CA PHE A 436 -3.59 16.06 15.88
C PHE A 436 -2.60 15.51 14.86
N LYS A 437 -1.34 15.33 15.27
CA LYS A 437 -0.32 14.65 14.48
C LYS A 437 0.08 13.34 15.14
N ILE A 438 0.22 12.30 14.33
CA ILE A 438 0.84 11.04 14.73
C ILE A 438 2.19 10.95 14.03
N LYS A 439 3.26 10.77 14.79
CA LYS A 439 4.60 10.49 14.28
C LYS A 439 5.01 9.08 14.60
N ILE A 440 5.34 8.29 13.60
CA ILE A 440 5.84 6.92 13.75
C ILE A 440 7.31 6.92 13.35
N TYR A 441 8.18 6.50 14.25
CA TYR A 441 9.61 6.37 14.00
C TYR A 441 10.21 5.19 14.76
N LYS A 442 11.41 4.77 14.35
CA LYS A 442 12.19 3.76 15.08
C LYS A 442 13.05 4.44 16.13
N LYS A 443 12.89 4.06 17.39
CA LYS A 443 13.71 4.54 18.49
C LYS A 443 14.68 3.44 18.91
N ALA A 444 15.98 3.77 18.92
CA ALA A 444 17.00 2.87 19.44
C ALA A 444 16.95 2.89 20.98
N SER A 445 16.75 1.73 21.57
CA SER A 445 16.88 1.49 23.01
C SER A 445 18.06 0.53 23.22
N PRO A 446 18.91 0.75 24.25
CA PRO A 446 19.91 -0.24 24.62
C PRO A 446 19.22 -1.55 25.00
N ASP A 447 19.73 -2.67 24.51
CA ASP A 447 19.24 -3.99 24.87
C ASP A 447 19.66 -4.32 26.32
N PRO A 448 18.71 -4.53 27.25
CA PRO A 448 19.06 -4.94 28.61
C PRO A 448 19.70 -6.33 28.68
N ALA A 449 19.45 -7.21 27.69
CA ALA A 449 19.99 -8.56 27.63
C ALA A 449 21.42 -8.61 27.09
N GLN A 450 21.79 -7.69 26.19
CA GLN A 450 23.09 -7.64 25.54
C GLN A 450 23.71 -6.24 25.60
N PRO A 451 24.58 -5.96 26.59
CA PRO A 451 25.29 -4.69 26.68
C PRO A 451 26.06 -4.39 25.39
N GLY A 452 25.68 -3.32 24.69
CA GLY A 452 26.29 -2.92 23.40
C GLY A 452 25.44 -3.24 22.17
N SER A 453 24.34 -3.99 22.32
CA SER A 453 23.32 -4.16 21.28
C SER A 453 22.23 -3.09 21.39
N TRP A 454 21.65 -2.70 20.25
CA TRP A 454 20.55 -1.74 20.16
C TRP A 454 19.31 -2.43 19.61
N ILE A 455 18.21 -2.35 20.35
CA ILE A 455 16.90 -2.78 19.88
C ILE A 455 16.19 -1.55 19.31
N TYR A 456 15.73 -1.65 18.07
CA TYR A 456 14.92 -0.62 17.43
C TYR A 456 13.44 -0.94 17.63
N THR A 457 12.79 -0.20 18.53
CA THR A 457 11.35 -0.31 18.76
C THR A 457 10.62 0.73 17.92
N LYS A 458 9.52 0.34 17.26
CA LYS A 458 8.63 1.31 16.60
C LYS A 458 7.85 2.07 17.68
N VAL A 459 7.97 3.38 17.67
CA VAL A 459 7.36 4.29 18.64
C VAL A 459 6.44 5.24 17.90
N MET A 460 5.27 5.47 18.50
CA MET A 460 4.26 6.43 18.07
C MET A 460 4.29 7.63 19.00
N ARG A 461 4.38 8.84 18.45
CA ARG A 461 4.25 10.09 19.19
C ARG A 461 3.02 10.85 18.72
N TYR A 462 2.10 11.07 19.64
CA TYR A 462 0.89 11.88 19.49
C TYR A 462 1.19 13.34 19.86
N ILE A 463 0.70 14.27 19.05
CA ILE A 463 0.84 15.72 19.27
C ILE A 463 -0.51 16.37 18.94
N PRO A 464 -1.27 16.84 19.95
CA PRO A 464 -2.51 17.54 19.67
C PRO A 464 -2.25 18.87 18.95
N LEU A 465 -3.17 19.29 18.09
CA LEU A 465 -3.10 20.55 17.36
C LEU A 465 -4.33 21.40 17.67
N ASP A 466 -4.15 22.71 17.63
CA ASP A 466 -5.24 23.70 17.67
C ASP A 466 -6.18 23.53 18.88
N LEU A 467 -5.66 23.01 20.01
CA LEU A 467 -6.42 22.87 21.26
C LEU A 467 -6.89 24.23 21.77
N GLU A 468 -6.15 25.30 21.50
CA GLU A 468 -6.55 26.67 21.87
C GLU A 468 -7.83 27.17 21.17
N LEU A 469 -8.29 26.50 20.10
CA LEU A 469 -9.51 26.86 19.39
C LEU A 469 -10.74 26.08 19.89
N GLN A 470 -10.53 25.09 20.76
CA GLN A 470 -11.59 24.24 21.30
C GLN A 470 -12.13 24.80 22.62
N ASP A 471 -13.31 24.34 23.03
CA ASP A 471 -13.89 24.73 24.32
C ASP A 471 -13.04 24.20 25.49
N GLN A 472 -12.90 24.99 26.55
CA GLN A 472 -12.05 24.64 27.68
C GLN A 472 -12.58 23.39 28.41
N ALA A 473 -13.91 23.23 28.49
CA ALA A 473 -14.53 22.03 29.07
C ALA A 473 -14.10 20.76 28.31
N PHE A 474 -14.11 20.82 26.97
CA PHE A 474 -13.65 19.71 26.13
C PHE A 474 -12.14 19.43 26.30
N VAL A 475 -11.31 20.48 26.37
CA VAL A 475 -9.87 20.33 26.61
C VAL A 475 -9.57 19.71 27.97
N ASP A 476 -10.37 20.03 28.99
CA ASP A 476 -10.26 19.43 30.32
C ASP A 476 -10.73 17.96 30.32
N ALA A 477 -11.80 17.62 29.57
CA ALA A 477 -12.31 16.26 29.39
C ALA A 477 -11.30 15.32 28.68
N LEU A 478 -10.48 15.85 27.77
CA LEU A 478 -9.41 15.09 27.11
C LEU A 478 -8.34 14.55 28.10
N GLY A 479 -8.24 15.11 29.31
CA GLY A 479 -7.38 14.57 30.36
C GLY A 479 -5.90 14.51 29.97
N VAL A 480 -5.36 13.31 29.78
CA VAL A 480 -3.95 13.07 29.39
C VAL A 480 -3.68 13.39 27.91
N PHE A 481 -4.72 13.50 27.08
CA PHE A 481 -4.61 13.75 25.64
C PHE A 481 -4.44 15.24 25.30
N LYS A 482 -4.50 16.14 26.28
CA LYS A 482 -4.16 17.55 26.07
C LYS A 482 -2.66 17.78 25.82
N ASP A 483 -1.82 16.82 26.23
CA ASP A 483 -0.37 16.89 26.11
C ASP A 483 0.17 15.95 25.04
N SER A 484 1.37 16.22 24.54
CA SER A 484 2.05 15.31 23.63
C SER A 484 2.47 14.02 24.35
N LEU A 485 2.15 12.86 23.77
CA LEU A 485 2.42 11.55 24.36
C LEU A 485 3.26 10.69 23.42
N GLU A 486 4.19 9.91 23.96
CA GLU A 486 5.02 8.96 23.22
C GLU A 486 4.83 7.56 23.79
N MET A 487 4.50 6.60 22.93
CA MET A 487 4.20 5.22 23.32
C MET A 487 4.70 4.21 22.28
N PRO A 488 4.97 2.96 22.65
CA PRO A 488 5.27 1.93 21.66
C PRO A 488 4.04 1.59 20.79
N MET A 489 4.31 1.18 19.55
CA MET A 489 3.26 1.03 18.51
C MET A 489 2.20 -0.04 18.85
N ASP A 490 2.57 -1.03 19.65
CA ASP A 490 1.67 -2.07 20.16
C ASP A 490 0.53 -1.51 21.05
N GLN A 491 0.73 -0.34 21.65
CA GLN A 491 -0.27 0.33 22.48
C GLN A 491 -1.16 1.31 21.70
N ALA A 492 -0.94 1.49 20.39
CA ALA A 492 -1.65 2.49 19.59
C ALA A 492 -3.17 2.26 19.55
N MET A 493 -3.63 1.00 19.55
CA MET A 493 -5.06 0.68 19.54
C MET A 493 -5.74 1.03 20.86
N ALA A 494 -5.12 0.72 22.00
CA ALA A 494 -5.66 1.06 23.31
C ALA A 494 -5.70 2.59 23.51
N PHE A 495 -4.67 3.28 23.04
CA PHE A 495 -4.64 4.74 22.96
C PHE A 495 -5.82 5.28 22.16
N TRP A 496 -6.12 4.69 21.01
CA TRP A 496 -7.18 5.14 20.12
C TRP A 496 -8.57 5.03 20.76
N THR A 497 -8.88 3.90 21.39
CA THR A 497 -10.15 3.71 22.11
C THR A 497 -10.30 4.71 23.23
N ASN A 498 -9.27 4.88 24.06
CA ASN A 498 -9.31 5.82 25.18
C ASN A 498 -9.46 7.28 24.71
N LEU A 499 -8.83 7.64 23.58
CA LEU A 499 -8.99 8.96 22.97
C LEU A 499 -10.43 9.20 22.53
N ARG A 500 -11.04 8.23 21.85
CA ARG A 500 -12.43 8.32 21.42
C ARG A 500 -13.38 8.43 22.62
N ASP A 501 -13.18 7.60 23.64
CA ASP A 501 -14.00 7.60 24.85
C ASP A 501 -13.92 8.97 25.56
N SER A 502 -12.72 9.56 25.64
CA SER A 502 -12.53 10.91 26.22
C SER A 502 -13.23 12.03 25.43
N MET A 503 -13.49 11.83 24.13
CA MET A 503 -14.23 12.81 23.31
C MET A 503 -15.76 12.69 23.47
N THR A 504 -16.28 11.58 24.02
CA THR A 504 -17.73 11.32 24.17
C THR A 504 -18.32 11.76 25.52
N GLN A 505 -17.49 12.08 26.52
CA GLN A 505 -17.92 12.15 27.94
C GLN A 505 -18.75 13.37 28.37
N ASP A 506 -19.23 14.23 27.46
CA ASP A 506 -19.69 15.57 27.83
C ASP A 506 -21.22 15.82 27.83
N GLU A 507 -22.09 14.80 27.75
CA GLU A 507 -23.55 15.04 27.65
C GLU A 507 -24.45 14.34 28.70
N GLU A 508 -23.91 13.62 29.69
CA GLU A 508 -24.74 12.89 30.68
C GLU A 508 -24.80 13.49 32.11
N GLU A 509 -24.34 14.74 32.33
CA GLU A 509 -24.52 15.43 33.64
C GLU A 509 -25.67 16.45 33.67
#